data_AF-A0A958FM08-F1
#
_entry.id   AF-A0A958FM08-F1
#
_cell.length_a   1.000
_cell.length_b   1.000
_cell.length_c   1.000
_cell.angle_alpha   90.00
_cell.angle_beta   90.00
_cell.angle_gamma   90.00
#
_symmetry.space_group_name_H-M   'P 1'
#
loop_
_entity.id
_entity.type
_entity.pdbx_description
1 polymer ?
#
loop_
_entity_poly.entity_id
_entity_poly.type
_entity_poly.pdbx_seq_one_letter_code
_entity_poly.pdbx_strand_id
1 'polypeptide(L)'
;ERILPNRASGYLRQLDGPVNEPYFYMLNALGAGDMVSTVEDLYLWDQALYGDKLLSEKYKKIMFTPFLNNYAYGWGVYKVALGESADSVQVISHTGGINGFNTIIFRLVKDRHLIVLFNNTGGTSLSAMARAIANILYERPYTLPKTSIAETLGKIVLKD
;
A
#
# COMPACT_ATOMS: atom_id res chain seq x y z
N GLU A 1 26.60 0.61 -1.35
CA GLU A 1 25.52 1.35 -0.66
C GLU A 1 25.77 1.38 0.84
N ARG A 2 25.22 2.36 1.56
CA ARG A 2 25.25 2.38 3.02
C ARG A 2 24.36 1.26 3.56
N ILE A 3 24.84 0.50 4.54
CA ILE A 3 24.04 -0.53 5.21
C ILE A 3 22.95 0.17 6.03
N LEU A 4 21.69 -0.22 5.81
CA LEU A 4 20.54 0.23 6.58
C LEU A 4 20.20 -0.87 7.60
N PRO A 5 20.34 -0.60 8.92
CA PRO A 5 19.99 -1.59 9.93
C PRO A 5 18.51 -1.91 9.87
N ASN A 6 18.15 -3.18 10.12
CA ASN A 6 16.76 -3.67 10.13
C ASN A 6 16.00 -3.52 8.80
N ARG A 7 16.69 -3.27 7.69
CA ARG A 7 16.08 -3.32 6.36
C ARG A 7 15.67 -4.76 6.05
N ALA A 8 14.40 -4.97 5.74
CA ALA A 8 13.91 -6.26 5.26
C ALA A 8 14.56 -6.62 3.91
N SER A 9 14.87 -7.90 3.72
CA SER A 9 15.18 -8.46 2.39
C SER A 9 13.91 -8.57 1.56
N GLY A 10 14.01 -8.29 0.26
CA GLY A 10 12.93 -8.53 -0.68
C GLY A 10 12.95 -9.98 -1.15
N TYR A 11 11.80 -10.42 -1.66
CA TYR A 11 11.68 -11.77 -2.21
C TYR A 11 10.77 -11.75 -3.42
N LEU A 12 11.14 -12.50 -4.46
CA LEU A 12 10.23 -12.86 -5.54
C LEU A 12 9.60 -14.21 -5.23
N ARG A 13 8.29 -14.30 -5.41
CA ARG A 13 7.57 -15.57 -5.28
C ARG A 13 7.80 -16.41 -6.53
N GLN A 14 8.41 -17.58 -6.37
CA GLN A 14 8.45 -18.63 -7.38
C GLN A 14 7.62 -19.83 -6.92
N LEU A 15 7.39 -20.78 -7.82
CA LEU A 15 6.59 -21.96 -7.52
C LEU A 15 7.31 -22.86 -6.51
N ASP A 16 8.64 -22.95 -6.59
CA ASP A 16 9.53 -23.80 -5.80
C ASP A 16 10.02 -23.13 -4.52
N GLY A 17 9.68 -21.87 -4.32
CA GLY A 17 9.95 -21.12 -3.09
C GLY A 17 10.17 -19.63 -3.35
N PRO A 18 10.22 -18.80 -2.30
CA PRO A 18 10.70 -17.44 -2.44
C PRO A 18 12.20 -17.43 -2.74
N VAL A 19 12.62 -16.58 -3.68
CA VAL A 19 14.03 -16.27 -3.93
C VAL A 19 14.29 -14.80 -3.62
N ASN A 20 15.51 -14.43 -3.26
CA ASN A 20 15.86 -13.01 -3.09
C ASN A 20 15.61 -12.25 -4.40
N GLU A 21 15.20 -10.99 -4.29
CA GLU A 21 15.07 -10.11 -5.44
C GLU A 21 16.43 -9.89 -6.12
N PRO A 22 16.48 -9.84 -7.47
CA PRO A 22 17.72 -9.53 -8.16
C PRO A 22 18.14 -8.09 -7.85
N TYR A 23 19.45 -7.84 -7.93
CA TYR A 23 19.99 -6.50 -7.77
C TYR A 23 19.28 -5.51 -8.70
N PHE A 24 18.82 -4.41 -8.12
CA PHE A 24 18.23 -3.29 -8.84
C PHE A 24 19.00 -2.02 -8.47
N TYR A 25 19.45 -1.28 -9.48
CA TYR A 25 20.14 -0.02 -9.24
C TYR A 25 19.14 1.07 -8.82
N MET A 26 19.03 1.31 -7.51
CA MET A 26 17.98 2.15 -6.92
C MET A 26 17.94 3.59 -7.43
N LEU A 27 19.04 4.14 -7.95
CA LEU A 27 19.03 5.47 -8.57
C LEU A 27 18.10 5.56 -9.79
N ASN A 28 17.77 4.43 -10.43
CA ASN A 28 16.77 4.39 -11.50
C ASN A 28 15.34 4.68 -10.99
N ALA A 29 15.10 4.55 -9.68
CA ALA A 29 13.82 4.82 -9.03
C ALA A 29 13.84 6.12 -8.19
N LEU A 30 14.91 6.93 -8.30
CA LEU A 30 15.10 8.15 -7.54
C LEU A 30 13.90 9.10 -7.69
N GLY A 31 13.27 9.46 -6.57
CA GLY A 31 12.10 10.34 -6.51
C GLY A 31 10.78 9.68 -6.90
N ALA A 32 10.82 8.48 -7.50
CA ALA A 32 9.63 7.72 -7.87
C ALA A 32 9.28 6.63 -6.84
N GLY A 33 10.29 6.01 -6.21
CA GLY A 33 10.07 4.87 -5.33
C GLY A 33 11.30 4.36 -4.57
N ASP A 34 12.34 5.19 -4.42
CA ASP A 34 13.58 4.83 -3.73
C ASP A 34 13.57 5.07 -2.22
N MET A 35 12.47 5.63 -1.69
CA MET A 35 12.32 5.86 -0.25
C MET A 35 12.14 4.54 0.52
N VAL A 36 12.85 4.44 1.65
CA VAL A 36 12.73 3.34 2.61
C VAL A 36 12.22 3.90 3.94
N SER A 37 11.26 3.22 4.56
CA SER A 37 10.59 3.71 5.78
C SER A 37 10.00 2.56 6.60
N THR A 38 9.39 2.89 7.74
CA THR A 38 8.64 1.98 8.61
C THR A 38 7.14 2.33 8.62
N VAL A 39 6.29 1.46 9.16
CA VAL A 39 4.86 1.77 9.28
C VAL A 39 4.62 2.87 10.33
N GLU A 40 5.46 2.92 11.36
CA GLU A 40 5.48 3.96 12.39
C GLU A 40 5.84 5.33 11.81
N ASP A 41 6.84 5.39 10.93
CA ASP A 41 7.20 6.63 10.24
C ASP A 41 6.06 7.13 9.34
N LEU A 42 5.40 6.21 8.59
CA LEU A 42 4.25 6.58 7.77
C LEU A 42 3.04 7.01 8.61
N TYR A 43 2.88 6.48 9.82
CA TYR A 43 1.90 6.98 10.78
C TYR A 43 2.23 8.41 11.21
N LEU A 44 3.47 8.69 11.61
CA LEU A 44 3.90 10.04 11.98
C LEU A 44 3.73 11.03 10.82
N TRP A 45 4.06 10.60 9.60
CA TRP A 45 3.86 11.38 8.39
C TRP A 45 2.37 11.69 8.16
N ASP A 46 1.48 10.71 8.33
CA ASP A 46 0.03 10.91 8.21
C ASP A 46 -0.48 11.90 9.26
N GLN A 47 -0.04 11.77 10.52
CA GLN A 47 -0.38 12.72 11.58
C GLN A 47 0.09 14.14 11.25
N ALA A 48 1.30 14.29 10.70
CA ALA A 48 1.86 15.59 10.34
C ALA A 48 1.03 16.33 9.27
N LEU A 49 0.32 15.61 8.41
CA LEU A 49 -0.53 16.21 7.38
C LEU A 49 -1.83 16.82 7.91
N TYR A 50 -2.28 16.45 9.12
CA TYR A 50 -3.43 17.12 9.74
C TYR A 50 -3.05 18.46 10.35
N GLY A 51 -1.76 18.74 10.54
CA GLY A 51 -1.25 20.05 10.94
C GLY A 51 -0.71 20.85 9.77
N ASP A 52 -0.22 22.06 10.05
CA ASP A 52 0.31 22.98 9.02
C ASP A 52 1.83 23.12 9.03
N LYS A 53 2.52 22.36 9.89
CA LYS A 53 3.98 22.43 10.05
C LYS A 53 4.72 21.96 8.80
N LEU A 54 4.22 20.92 8.13
CA LEU A 54 4.84 20.36 6.93
C LEU A 54 4.37 21.06 5.66
N LEU A 55 3.04 21.21 5.52
CA LEU A 55 2.40 21.87 4.39
C LEU A 55 1.24 22.71 4.91
N SER A 56 1.10 23.94 4.43
CA SER A 56 -0.07 24.77 4.74
C SER A 56 -1.35 24.17 4.15
N GLU A 57 -2.50 24.53 4.73
CA GLU A 57 -3.82 24.17 4.18
C GLU A 57 -3.96 24.43 2.68
N LYS A 58 -3.42 25.55 2.17
CA LYS A 58 -3.42 25.86 0.74
C LYS A 58 -2.75 24.76 -0.08
N TYR A 59 -1.56 24.30 0.32
CA TYR A 59 -0.82 23.29 -0.42
C TYR A 59 -1.36 21.89 -0.20
N LYS A 60 -1.90 21.58 0.99
CA LYS A 60 -2.62 20.31 1.22
C LYS A 60 -3.85 20.18 0.33
N LYS A 61 -4.63 21.26 0.18
CA LYS A 61 -5.75 21.30 -0.75
C LYS A 61 -5.31 21.01 -2.18
N ILE A 62 -4.23 21.62 -2.63
CA ILE A 62 -3.65 21.36 -3.96
C ILE A 62 -3.22 19.89 -4.09
N MET A 63 -2.51 19.36 -3.09
CA MET A 63 -1.97 18.00 -3.10
C MET A 63 -3.05 16.91 -3.18
N PHE A 64 -4.19 17.11 -2.51
CA PHE A 64 -5.27 16.13 -2.45
C PHE A 64 -6.44 16.38 -3.40
N THR A 65 -6.41 17.43 -4.23
CA THR A 65 -7.49 17.69 -5.20
C THR A 65 -7.21 16.89 -6.47
N PRO A 66 -8.12 15.98 -6.88
CA PRO A 66 -7.97 15.24 -8.12
C PRO A 66 -8.11 16.14 -9.34
N PHE A 67 -7.35 15.82 -10.39
CA PHE A 67 -7.49 16.49 -11.68
C PHE A 67 -8.04 15.56 -12.76
N LEU A 68 -7.41 14.38 -12.94
CA LEU A 68 -7.82 13.40 -13.94
C LEU A 68 -7.99 12.03 -13.29
N ASN A 69 -9.09 11.34 -13.60
CA ASN A 69 -9.36 9.96 -13.17
C ASN A 69 -9.14 9.71 -11.66
N ASN A 70 -9.66 10.60 -10.81
CA ASN A 70 -9.52 10.50 -9.36
C ASN A 70 -8.06 10.54 -8.86
N TYR A 71 -7.13 11.05 -9.67
CA TYR A 71 -5.72 11.16 -9.32
C TYR A 71 -5.34 12.62 -9.05
N ALA A 72 -4.74 12.86 -7.90
CA ALA A 72 -4.18 14.13 -7.44
C ALA A 72 -2.63 14.07 -7.50
N TYR A 73 -1.92 14.91 -6.76
CA TYR A 73 -0.45 14.90 -6.78
C TYR A 73 0.13 13.72 -6.00
N GLY A 74 0.27 12.58 -6.68
CA GLY A 74 0.79 11.35 -6.09
C GLY A 74 -0.22 10.63 -5.20
N TRP A 75 -1.52 10.88 -5.39
CA TRP A 75 -2.60 10.29 -4.59
C TRP A 75 -3.78 9.88 -5.46
N GLY A 76 -4.25 8.65 -5.29
CA GLY A 76 -5.60 8.26 -5.68
C GLY A 76 -6.60 8.74 -4.62
N VAL A 77 -7.63 9.47 -5.03
CA VAL A 77 -8.66 10.03 -4.17
C VAL A 77 -10.03 9.60 -4.66
N TYR A 78 -10.64 8.64 -3.98
CA TYR A 78 -11.88 8.01 -4.43
C TYR A 78 -12.73 7.61 -3.23
N LYS A 79 -13.92 7.07 -3.50
CA LYS A 79 -14.78 6.49 -2.47
C LYS A 79 -14.71 4.97 -2.53
N VAL A 80 -14.70 4.33 -1.37
CA VAL A 80 -14.87 2.87 -1.26
C VAL A 80 -16.19 2.57 -0.58
N ALA A 81 -16.94 1.62 -1.15
CA ALA A 81 -18.16 1.11 -0.53
C ALA A 81 -17.82 0.35 0.75
N LEU A 82 -18.74 0.41 1.73
CA LEU A 82 -18.61 -0.27 3.01
C LEU A 82 -19.57 -1.47 3.06
N GLY A 83 -19.02 -2.68 3.08
CA GLY A 83 -19.81 -3.91 2.93
C GLY A 83 -20.65 -3.92 1.65
N GLU A 84 -21.92 -4.31 1.77
CA GLU A 84 -22.92 -4.32 0.68
C GLU A 84 -23.85 -3.10 0.71
N SER A 85 -23.59 -2.10 1.57
CA SER A 85 -24.47 -0.94 1.67
C SER A 85 -24.18 0.11 0.59
N ALA A 86 -25.10 1.07 0.45
CA ALA A 86 -24.87 2.27 -0.36
C ALA A 86 -23.90 3.26 0.31
N ASP A 87 -23.47 2.99 1.56
CA ASP A 87 -22.54 3.84 2.28
C ASP A 87 -21.13 3.72 1.68
N SER A 88 -20.44 4.84 1.63
CA SER A 88 -19.05 4.88 1.18
C SER A 88 -18.26 5.90 1.95
N VAL A 89 -16.95 5.64 2.04
CA VAL A 89 -15.99 6.51 2.71
C VAL A 89 -14.96 7.02 1.71
N GLN A 90 -14.59 8.30 1.85
CA GLN A 90 -13.52 8.89 1.05
C GLN A 90 -12.18 8.32 1.50
N VAL A 91 -11.38 7.92 0.52
CA VAL A 91 -10.05 7.36 0.67
C VAL A 91 -9.08 8.22 -0.11
N ILE A 92 -7.96 8.55 0.54
CA ILE A 92 -6.76 9.06 -0.11
C ILE A 92 -5.70 7.96 0.01
N SER A 93 -5.21 7.44 -1.12
CA SER A 93 -4.33 6.27 -1.09
C SER A 93 -3.27 6.33 -2.18
N HIS A 94 -2.21 5.57 -1.98
CA HIS A 94 -1.23 5.29 -3.02
C HIS A 94 -0.63 3.90 -2.79
N THR A 95 -0.34 3.21 -3.90
CA THR A 95 0.35 1.92 -3.88
C THR A 95 1.82 2.10 -4.25
N GLY A 96 2.71 1.33 -3.65
CA GLY A 96 4.11 1.24 -4.05
C GLY A 96 4.44 -0.15 -4.57
N GLY A 97 5.37 -0.23 -5.53
CA GLY A 97 5.80 -1.49 -6.09
C GLY A 97 7.20 -1.38 -6.69
N ILE A 98 8.08 -2.28 -6.27
CA ILE A 98 9.39 -2.53 -6.86
C ILE A 98 9.70 -4.03 -6.73
N ASN A 99 10.76 -4.51 -7.34
CA ASN A 99 11.16 -5.91 -7.21
C ASN A 99 11.24 -6.33 -5.74
N GLY A 100 10.53 -7.40 -5.40
CA GLY A 100 10.51 -7.94 -4.04
C GLY A 100 9.66 -7.17 -3.03
N PHE A 101 9.07 -6.02 -3.38
CA PHE A 101 8.27 -5.23 -2.46
C PHE A 101 7.01 -4.67 -3.09
N ASN A 102 5.90 -4.71 -2.34
CA ASN A 102 4.76 -3.85 -2.62
C ASN A 102 4.16 -3.31 -1.34
N THR A 103 3.60 -2.11 -1.43
CA THR A 103 3.09 -1.37 -0.28
C THR A 103 1.77 -0.69 -0.62
N ILE A 104 1.01 -0.36 0.41
CA ILE A 104 -0.13 0.56 0.30
C ILE A 104 -0.20 1.45 1.52
N ILE A 105 -0.48 2.73 1.28
CA ILE A 105 -0.98 3.66 2.28
C ILE A 105 -2.43 4.00 1.93
N PHE A 106 -3.33 3.87 2.89
CA PHE A 106 -4.77 3.99 2.69
C PHE A 106 -5.39 4.81 3.82
N ARG A 107 -5.75 6.06 3.50
CA ARG A 107 -6.13 7.08 4.48
C ARG A 107 -7.63 7.33 4.40
N LEU A 108 -8.34 7.03 5.49
CA LEU A 108 -9.76 7.23 5.69
C LEU A 108 -9.95 8.53 6.48
N VAL A 109 -9.80 9.66 5.77
CA VAL A 109 -9.53 10.97 6.38
C VAL A 109 -10.66 11.53 7.26
N LYS A 110 -11.91 11.16 6.98
CA LYS A 110 -13.07 11.63 7.76
C LYS A 110 -12.98 11.22 9.23
N ASP A 111 -12.63 9.96 9.46
CA ASP A 111 -12.59 9.35 10.80
C ASP A 111 -11.14 9.15 11.30
N ARG A 112 -10.17 9.69 10.55
CA ARG A 112 -8.72 9.62 10.83
C ARG A 112 -8.19 8.20 11.03
N HIS A 113 -8.75 7.24 10.28
CA HIS A 113 -8.15 5.91 10.22
C HIS A 113 -7.04 5.87 9.17
N LEU A 114 -5.98 5.17 9.51
CA LEU A 114 -4.85 4.91 8.63
C LEU A 114 -4.61 3.41 8.54
N ILE A 115 -4.47 2.91 7.32
CA ILE A 115 -4.04 1.55 7.05
C ILE A 115 -2.76 1.63 6.22
N VAL A 116 -1.68 1.05 6.74
CA VAL A 116 -0.40 0.91 6.04
C VAL A 116 -0.03 -0.55 6.01
N LEU A 117 0.24 -1.08 4.82
CA LEU A 117 0.69 -2.46 4.65
C LEU A 117 1.96 -2.48 3.83
N PHE A 118 3.00 -3.15 4.35
CA PHE A 118 4.23 -3.46 3.65
C PHE A 118 4.33 -4.97 3.43
N ASN A 119 4.72 -5.37 2.23
CA ASN A 119 4.96 -6.76 1.88
C ASN A 119 6.31 -6.88 1.16
N ASN A 120 7.17 -7.78 1.63
CA ASN A 120 8.49 -8.03 1.07
C ASN A 120 8.56 -9.30 0.20
N THR A 121 7.42 -9.77 -0.30
CA THR A 121 7.37 -10.89 -1.27
C THR A 121 6.80 -10.49 -2.64
N GLY A 122 6.28 -9.26 -2.77
CA GLY A 122 5.56 -8.80 -3.96
C GLY A 122 4.25 -9.57 -4.26
N GLY A 123 3.48 -9.08 -5.23
CA GLY A 123 2.35 -9.81 -5.83
C GLY A 123 1.07 -9.99 -4.99
N THR A 124 1.08 -9.64 -3.70
CA THR A 124 -0.11 -9.70 -2.84
C THR A 124 -1.06 -8.52 -3.10
N SER A 125 -2.37 -8.77 -3.17
CA SER A 125 -3.40 -7.72 -3.33
C SER A 125 -3.62 -6.93 -2.03
N LEU A 126 -2.71 -6.01 -1.74
CA LEU A 126 -2.79 -5.15 -0.55
C LEU A 126 -4.03 -4.24 -0.56
N SER A 127 -4.52 -3.84 -1.74
CA SER A 127 -5.76 -3.07 -1.88
C SER A 127 -6.99 -3.85 -1.41
N ALA A 128 -7.06 -5.16 -1.67
CA ALA A 128 -8.14 -6.00 -1.17
C ALA A 128 -8.07 -6.14 0.36
N MET A 129 -6.86 -6.33 0.90
CA MET A 129 -6.62 -6.38 2.35
C MET A 129 -7.01 -5.06 3.02
N ALA A 130 -6.60 -3.91 2.47
CA ALA A 130 -6.94 -2.60 3.01
C ALA A 130 -8.45 -2.34 3.00
N ARG A 131 -9.18 -2.78 1.96
CA ARG A 131 -10.65 -2.69 1.93
C ARG A 131 -11.31 -3.60 2.97
N ALA A 132 -10.81 -4.82 3.17
CA ALA A 132 -11.30 -5.71 4.20
C ALA A 132 -11.08 -5.12 5.60
N ILE A 133 -9.89 -4.56 5.87
CA ILE A 133 -9.59 -3.85 7.11
C ILE A 133 -10.49 -2.62 7.29
N ALA A 134 -10.73 -1.84 6.23
CA ALA A 134 -11.67 -0.73 6.30
C ALA A 134 -13.08 -1.20 6.71
N ASN A 135 -13.59 -2.29 6.12
CA ASN A 135 -14.88 -2.85 6.56
C ASN A 135 -14.87 -3.28 8.03
N ILE A 136 -13.77 -3.85 8.53
CA ILE A 136 -13.62 -4.18 9.97
C ILE A 136 -13.71 -2.91 10.83
N LEU A 137 -12.99 -1.84 10.46
CA LEU A 137 -12.99 -0.57 11.20
C LEU A 137 -14.37 0.10 11.25
N TYR A 138 -15.18 -0.09 10.21
CA TYR A 138 -16.55 0.44 10.14
C TYR A 138 -17.63 -0.58 10.55
N GLU A 139 -17.26 -1.68 11.20
CA GLU A 139 -18.17 -2.72 11.69
C GLU A 139 -19.10 -3.28 10.59
N ARG A 140 -18.57 -3.42 9.37
CA ARG A 140 -19.30 -3.96 8.21
C ARG A 140 -18.84 -5.37 7.85
N PRO A 141 -19.67 -6.14 7.13
CA PRO A 141 -19.25 -7.41 6.55
C PRO A 141 -18.00 -7.25 5.68
N TYR A 142 -17.07 -8.20 5.78
CA TYR A 142 -15.83 -8.20 5.04
C TYR A 142 -15.56 -9.58 4.43
N THR A 143 -14.74 -9.60 3.37
CA THR A 143 -14.24 -10.84 2.77
C THR A 143 -12.75 -10.93 3.01
N LEU A 144 -12.29 -12.10 3.47
CA LEU A 144 -10.85 -12.35 3.57
C LEU A 144 -10.24 -12.44 2.17
N PRO A 145 -9.01 -11.95 1.98
CA PRO A 145 -8.29 -12.13 0.71
C PRO A 145 -8.15 -13.62 0.41
N LYS A 146 -8.39 -13.99 -0.86
CA LYS A 146 -8.24 -15.37 -1.31
C LYS A 146 -6.78 -15.71 -1.57
N THR A 147 -6.38 -16.93 -1.23
CA THR A 147 -5.10 -17.49 -1.65
C THR A 147 -5.03 -17.58 -3.18
N SER A 148 -3.86 -17.30 -3.75
CA SER A 148 -3.66 -17.40 -5.20
C SER A 148 -3.77 -18.85 -5.66
N ILE A 149 -4.49 -19.10 -6.76
CA ILE A 149 -4.55 -20.44 -7.38
C ILE A 149 -3.16 -20.95 -7.79
N ALA A 150 -2.23 -20.03 -8.07
CA ALA A 150 -0.85 -20.38 -8.41
C ALA A 150 -0.13 -21.14 -7.27
N GLU A 151 -0.45 -20.85 -6.00
CA GLU A 151 0.12 -21.58 -4.86
C GLU A 151 -0.37 -23.03 -4.80
N THR A 152 -1.61 -23.27 -5.23
CA THR A 152 -2.19 -24.61 -5.29
C THR A 152 -1.64 -25.38 -6.49
N LEU A 153 -1.63 -24.75 -7.68
CA LEU A 153 -1.15 -25.38 -8.91
C LEU A 153 0.36 -25.64 -8.89
N GLY A 154 1.16 -24.74 -8.32
CA GLY A 154 2.62 -24.91 -8.23
C GLY A 154 3.02 -26.20 -7.53
N LYS A 155 2.28 -26.59 -6.47
CA LYS A 155 2.51 -27.86 -5.75
C LYS A 155 2.22 -29.10 -6.58
N ILE A 156 1.41 -28.98 -7.64
CA ILE A 156 1.12 -30.07 -8.56
C ILE A 156 2.21 -30.11 -9.62
N VAL A 157 2.48 -28.97 -10.27
CA VAL A 157 3.46 -28.85 -11.36
C VAL A 157 4.88 -29.23 -10.93
N LEU A 158 5.27 -28.96 -9.68
CA LEU A 158 6.61 -29.27 -9.16
C LEU A 158 6.78 -30.67 -8.59
N LYS A 159 5.71 -31.47 -8.54
CA LYS A 159 5.78 -32.87 -8.11
C LYS A 159 6.06 -33.83 -9.27
N ASP A 160 5.87 -33.37 -10.50
CA ASP A 160 6.24 -34.06 -11.74
C ASP A 160 7.65 -33.64 -12.18
#